data_AF-A0AA35W4R7-F1
#
_entry.id   AF-A0AA35W4R7-F1
#
_cell.length_a   1.000
_cell.length_b   1.000
_cell.length_c   1.000
_cell.angle_alpha   90.00
_cell.angle_beta   90.00
_cell.angle_gamma   90.00
#
_symmetry.space_group_name_H-M   'P 1'
#
loop_
_entity.id
_entity.type
_entity.pdbx_description
1 polymer ?
#
loop_
_entity_poly.entity_id
_entity_poly.type
_entity_poly.pdbx_seq_one_letter_code
_entity_poly.pdbx_strand_id
1 'polypeptide(L)'
;TTVVQGDVVHALDLAARLDSTAEFLCKAHWGNLCFPPPFGREAIPEEAYIAELDAKSGASLKLTVLNPLGRIWTMVAGGGASVIYSDTICDLGGGAELANYGEYSGAPSESQTFEYAKTILSLMTTEKRPDGKVLIIGGGIANFTNVAATFKGIVKALTEYRHQLLENRVRIFVRRGGPNYQEGLKLMREVGSKLGLEMYVFGPETHMTAIVGMALGHRPIPKPTKPEPPMSQNLLGKNLVASLSQSSSTNSMSELMDSGERSGSPKLSKRITVCLWDPEQENALKPPAMLFTSSSKAIVWGMQPRAVQGMLDFDNLCSREVPSVSAMVYPFSGNHKQKFYWGHKEIMIPMYKDISEAVKKHPEVDVLVNFASLRSAYDATIEALNLKHFRSVTIIAEGIPENKTKKLIKKADSLGVTIIGPATVGGIKPGCFKIGNTGGMLDNIIASKLYRPGR
;
A
#
# COMPACT_ATOMS: atom_id res chain seq x y z
N THR A 1 -38.78 10.18 -5.19
CA THR A 1 -40.02 10.51 -5.93
C THR A 1 -40.22 12.01 -5.95
N THR A 2 -40.64 12.59 -7.08
CA THR A 2 -40.89 14.04 -7.19
C THR A 2 -42.29 14.27 -7.75
N VAL A 3 -43.07 15.17 -7.16
CA VAL A 3 -44.40 15.58 -7.65
C VAL A 3 -44.35 17.04 -8.07
N VAL A 4 -44.92 17.35 -9.23
CA VAL A 4 -45.06 18.72 -9.72
C VAL A 4 -46.53 19.10 -9.69
N GLN A 5 -46.87 20.18 -8.99
CA GLN A 5 -48.23 20.71 -8.90
C GLN A 5 -48.23 22.18 -9.33
N GLY A 6 -48.81 22.47 -10.49
CA GLY A 6 -48.65 23.78 -11.13
C GLY A 6 -47.17 24.07 -11.39
N ASP A 7 -46.69 25.20 -10.88
CA ASP A 7 -45.29 25.64 -11.00
C ASP A 7 -44.41 25.22 -9.80
N VAL A 8 -44.92 24.39 -8.89
CA VAL A 8 -44.21 23.98 -7.67
C VAL A 8 -43.72 22.54 -7.78
N VAL A 9 -42.44 22.33 -7.48
CA VAL A 9 -41.79 21.02 -7.45
C VAL A 9 -41.62 20.55 -6.00
N HIS A 10 -42.20 19.39 -5.68
CA HIS A 10 -42.12 18.74 -4.37
C HIS A 10 -41.23 17.49 -4.46
N ALA A 11 -40.08 17.51 -3.80
CA ALA A 11 -39.22 16.33 -3.66
C ALA A 11 -39.73 15.45 -2.51
N LEU A 12 -40.52 14.42 -2.83
CA LEU A 12 -41.12 13.50 -1.84
C LEU A 12 -40.14 12.47 -1.28
N ASP A 13 -39.08 12.15 -2.03
CA ASP A 13 -38.07 11.19 -1.61
C ASP A 13 -36.74 11.48 -2.31
N LEU A 14 -35.64 11.34 -1.55
CA LEU A 14 -34.27 11.64 -1.97
C LEU A 14 -33.31 10.66 -1.31
N ALA A 15 -32.58 9.91 -2.13
CA ALA A 15 -31.40 9.16 -1.73
C ALA A 15 -30.17 9.81 -2.37
N ALA A 16 -29.12 10.02 -1.58
CA ALA A 16 -27.89 10.65 -2.05
C ALA A 16 -26.66 9.92 -1.51
N ARG A 17 -25.57 10.02 -2.26
CA ARG A 17 -24.21 9.67 -1.82
C ARG A 17 -23.31 10.85 -2.16
N LEU A 18 -22.47 11.22 -1.21
CA LEU A 18 -21.49 12.28 -1.39
C LEU A 18 -20.08 11.68 -1.33
N ASP A 19 -19.19 12.24 -2.13
CA ASP A 19 -17.77 11.91 -2.08
C ASP A 19 -17.15 12.54 -0.83
N SER A 20 -17.05 11.78 0.26
CA SER A 20 -16.56 12.27 1.56
C SER A 20 -15.15 12.87 1.48
N THR A 21 -14.33 12.49 0.49
CA THR A 21 -13.00 13.08 0.30
C THR A 21 -13.04 14.55 -0.13
N ALA A 22 -14.20 15.03 -0.60
CA ALA A 22 -14.45 16.43 -0.93
C ALA A 22 -14.83 17.30 0.28
N GLU A 23 -14.90 16.75 1.51
CA GLU A 23 -15.29 17.51 2.69
C GLU A 23 -14.47 18.79 2.85
N PHE A 24 -13.15 18.73 2.63
CA PHE A 24 -12.29 19.90 2.78
C PHE A 24 -12.59 21.04 1.79
N LEU A 25 -13.27 20.74 0.68
CA LEU A 25 -13.76 21.72 -0.30
C LEU A 25 -15.18 22.20 0.05
N CYS A 26 -15.99 21.29 0.57
CA CYS A 26 -17.42 21.51 0.77
C CYS A 26 -17.81 21.83 2.22
N LYS A 27 -16.87 21.93 3.16
CA LYS A 27 -17.13 22.11 4.60
C LYS A 27 -18.06 23.26 4.91
N ALA A 28 -17.90 24.39 4.21
CA ALA A 28 -18.74 25.58 4.38
C ALA A 28 -20.23 25.33 4.01
N HIS A 29 -20.49 24.39 3.09
CA HIS A 29 -21.84 24.01 2.67
C HIS A 29 -22.38 22.81 3.44
N TRP A 30 -21.53 21.83 3.76
CA TRP A 30 -21.93 20.59 4.41
C TRP A 30 -22.10 20.75 5.93
N GLY A 31 -21.39 21.69 6.55
CA GLY A 31 -21.36 21.83 8.00
C GLY A 31 -20.84 20.55 8.68
N ASN A 32 -21.59 20.07 9.67
CA ASN A 32 -21.30 18.84 10.41
C ASN A 32 -22.17 17.69 9.91
N LEU A 33 -22.05 17.40 8.60
CA LEU A 33 -22.76 16.29 7.97
C LEU A 33 -22.33 14.95 8.59
N CYS A 34 -23.30 14.12 8.94
CA CYS A 34 -23.08 12.76 9.44
C CYS A 34 -23.39 11.75 8.31
N PHE A 35 -22.54 10.72 8.17
CA PHE A 35 -22.77 9.60 7.26
C PHE A 35 -23.38 8.44 8.06
N PRO A 36 -24.69 8.18 7.94
CA PRO A 36 -25.32 7.11 8.71
C PRO A 36 -24.77 5.74 8.27
N PRO A 37 -24.65 4.77 9.20
CA PRO A 37 -24.33 3.40 8.82
C PRO A 37 -25.45 2.81 7.95
N PRO A 38 -25.14 1.75 7.16
CA PRO A 38 -26.16 0.96 6.48
C PRO A 38 -27.22 0.43 7.46
N PHE A 39 -28.45 0.26 6.97
CA PHE A 39 -29.55 -0.33 7.74
C PHE A 39 -29.14 -1.67 8.36
N GLY A 40 -29.50 -1.90 9.62
CA GLY A 40 -29.14 -3.10 10.38
C GLY A 40 -27.82 -3.01 11.15
N ARG A 41 -27.12 -1.87 11.12
CA ARG A 41 -25.94 -1.62 11.96
C ARG A 41 -26.12 -0.37 12.81
N GLU A 42 -25.63 -0.43 14.03
CA GLU A 42 -25.59 0.72 14.94
C GLU A 42 -24.29 1.50 14.74
N ALA A 43 -24.37 2.82 14.83
CA ALA A 43 -23.17 3.65 14.91
C ALA A 43 -22.64 3.57 16.35
N ILE A 44 -21.40 3.12 16.52
CA ILE A 44 -20.77 3.04 17.84
C ILE A 44 -19.74 4.17 18.04
N PRO A 45 -19.54 4.66 19.28
CA PRO A 45 -18.60 5.74 19.58
C PRO A 45 -17.16 5.46 19.11
N GLU A 46 -16.73 4.20 19.14
CA GLU A 46 -15.38 3.78 18.77
C GLU A 46 -15.13 3.91 17.25
N GLU A 47 -16.12 3.64 16.40
CA GLU A 47 -16.00 3.86 14.96
C GLU A 47 -15.87 5.35 14.65
N ALA A 48 -16.67 6.20 15.34
CA ALA A 48 -16.59 7.65 15.21
C ALA A 48 -15.23 8.19 15.68
N TYR A 49 -14.69 7.67 16.77
CA TYR A 49 -13.37 8.03 17.27
C TYR A 49 -12.26 7.69 16.27
N ILE A 50 -12.28 6.49 15.67
CA ILE A 50 -11.30 6.13 14.63
C ILE A 50 -11.47 7.01 13.38
N ALA A 51 -12.71 7.31 12.97
CA ALA A 51 -12.97 8.22 11.85
C ALA A 51 -12.44 9.65 12.12
N GLU A 52 -12.51 10.12 13.36
CA GLU A 52 -11.93 11.40 13.76
C GLU A 52 -10.40 11.38 13.72
N LEU A 53 -9.76 10.28 14.17
CA LEU A 53 -8.31 10.10 14.06
C LEU A 53 -7.84 10.08 12.60
N ASP A 54 -8.58 9.41 11.73
CA ASP A 54 -8.35 9.34 10.28
C ASP A 54 -8.42 10.72 9.62
N ALA A 55 -9.47 11.50 9.91
CA ALA A 55 -9.65 12.84 9.36
C ALA A 55 -8.54 13.83 9.75
N LYS A 56 -7.85 13.59 10.87
CA LYS A 56 -6.73 14.41 11.38
C LYS A 56 -5.36 13.89 10.94
N SER A 57 -5.31 12.87 10.09
CA SER A 57 -4.09 12.18 9.69
C SER A 57 -3.85 12.23 8.18
N GLY A 58 -2.59 12.12 7.77
CA GLY A 58 -2.24 11.77 6.38
C GLY A 58 -2.18 10.26 6.13
N ALA A 59 -2.29 9.46 7.18
CA ALA A 59 -2.40 8.00 7.17
C ALA A 59 -3.89 7.59 7.16
N SER A 60 -4.20 6.40 6.66
CA SER A 60 -5.56 5.85 6.69
C SER A 60 -5.76 4.99 7.93
N LEU A 61 -6.84 5.22 8.66
CA LEU A 61 -7.28 4.47 9.84
C LEU A 61 -8.77 4.17 9.70
N LYS A 62 -9.13 2.91 9.49
CA LYS A 62 -10.52 2.49 9.31
C LYS A 62 -10.89 1.43 10.32
N LEU A 63 -12.08 1.55 10.89
CA LEU A 63 -12.66 0.54 11.77
C LEU A 63 -14.14 0.40 11.46
N THR A 64 -14.60 -0.83 11.44
CA THR A 64 -16.00 -1.20 11.29
C THR A 64 -16.25 -2.44 12.14
N VAL A 65 -17.15 -2.35 13.11
CA VAL A 65 -17.55 -3.50 13.94
C VAL A 65 -18.68 -4.24 13.24
N LEU A 66 -18.46 -5.54 13.04
CA LEU A 66 -19.38 -6.43 12.34
C LEU A 66 -20.18 -7.27 13.34
N ASN A 67 -19.49 -7.86 14.30
CA ASN A 67 -20.07 -8.67 15.36
C ASN A 67 -19.32 -8.38 16.67
N PRO A 68 -19.82 -7.52 17.56
CA PRO A 68 -19.10 -7.16 18.80
C PRO A 68 -18.88 -8.37 19.73
N LEU A 69 -19.68 -9.43 19.59
CA LEU A 69 -19.54 -10.68 20.34
C LEU A 69 -18.60 -11.69 19.65
N GLY A 70 -18.14 -11.40 18.44
CA GLY A 70 -17.24 -12.27 17.67
C GLY A 70 -15.91 -12.49 18.40
N ARG A 71 -15.38 -13.71 18.29
CA ARG A 71 -14.09 -14.06 18.91
C ARG A 71 -12.86 -13.69 18.08
N ILE A 72 -13.01 -13.41 16.78
CA ILE A 72 -11.90 -13.16 15.85
C ILE A 72 -11.78 -11.66 15.60
N TRP A 73 -10.74 -11.04 16.16
CA TRP A 73 -10.43 -9.63 15.99
C TRP A 73 -9.22 -9.45 15.08
N THR A 74 -9.26 -8.42 14.25
CA THR A 74 -8.21 -8.12 13.28
C THR A 74 -7.67 -6.72 13.48
N MET A 75 -6.35 -6.58 13.41
CA MET A 75 -5.63 -5.31 13.39
C MET A 75 -4.59 -5.42 12.26
N VAL A 76 -5.05 -5.26 11.03
CA VAL A 76 -4.26 -5.55 9.82
C VAL A 76 -3.81 -4.25 9.19
N ALA A 77 -2.54 -4.16 8.79
CA ALA A 77 -2.04 -2.98 8.11
C ALA A 77 -2.08 -3.09 6.57
N GLY A 78 -2.74 -2.12 5.94
CA GLY A 78 -2.96 -2.02 4.50
C GLY A 78 -4.34 -2.50 4.09
N GLY A 79 -5.11 -1.65 3.39
CA GLY A 79 -6.47 -1.98 2.93
C GLY A 79 -6.56 -3.23 2.05
N GLY A 80 -5.62 -3.46 1.14
CA GLY A 80 -5.60 -4.71 0.36
C GLY A 80 -5.32 -5.95 1.23
N ALA A 81 -4.46 -5.81 2.24
CA ALA A 81 -4.17 -6.91 3.14
C ALA A 81 -5.36 -7.20 4.07
N SER A 82 -6.02 -6.18 4.63
CA SER A 82 -7.18 -6.40 5.52
C SER A 82 -8.28 -7.20 4.83
N VAL A 83 -8.58 -6.90 3.56
CA VAL A 83 -9.52 -7.70 2.74
C VAL A 83 -9.07 -9.15 2.63
N ILE A 84 -7.82 -9.40 2.23
CA ILE A 84 -7.31 -10.78 2.06
C ILE A 84 -7.32 -11.58 3.38
N TYR A 85 -7.04 -10.92 4.51
CA TYR A 85 -7.16 -11.55 5.83
C TYR A 85 -8.62 -11.88 6.17
N SER A 86 -9.55 -10.96 5.91
CA SER A 86 -10.99 -11.20 6.09
C SER A 86 -11.51 -12.33 5.21
N ASP A 87 -11.13 -12.35 3.92
CA ASP A 87 -11.47 -13.43 2.99
C ASP A 87 -10.97 -14.78 3.53
N THR A 88 -9.71 -14.85 3.96
CA THR A 88 -9.15 -16.09 4.52
C THR A 88 -9.89 -16.52 5.80
N ILE A 89 -10.32 -15.58 6.65
CA ILE A 89 -11.10 -15.90 7.85
C ILE A 89 -12.45 -16.50 7.45
N CYS A 90 -13.13 -15.88 6.48
CA CYS A 90 -14.41 -16.36 5.96
C CYS A 90 -14.28 -17.74 5.31
N ASP A 91 -13.29 -17.94 4.45
CA ASP A 91 -13.01 -19.20 3.75
C ASP A 91 -12.73 -20.36 4.71
N LEU A 92 -12.11 -20.06 5.86
CA LEU A 92 -11.83 -21.02 6.92
C LEU A 92 -12.98 -21.19 7.94
N GLY A 93 -14.19 -20.71 7.60
CA GLY A 93 -15.42 -20.87 8.39
C GLY A 93 -15.54 -19.90 9.57
N GLY A 94 -14.66 -18.90 9.67
CA GLY A 94 -14.66 -17.91 10.76
C GLY A 94 -15.54 -16.69 10.52
N GLY A 95 -16.26 -16.61 9.40
CA GLY A 95 -17.01 -15.40 9.01
C GLY A 95 -18.04 -14.93 10.03
N ALA A 96 -18.82 -15.84 10.63
CA ALA A 96 -19.81 -15.50 11.67
C ALA A 96 -19.15 -15.02 12.98
N GLU A 97 -17.88 -15.35 13.19
CA GLU A 97 -17.10 -15.03 14.39
C GLU A 97 -16.14 -13.84 14.17
N LEU A 98 -16.12 -13.27 12.95
CA LEU A 98 -15.33 -12.08 12.61
C LEU A 98 -15.94 -10.84 13.25
N ALA A 99 -15.22 -10.27 14.20
CA ALA A 99 -15.75 -9.19 15.02
C ALA A 99 -15.67 -7.83 14.34
N ASN A 100 -14.61 -7.58 13.59
CA ASN A 100 -14.36 -6.29 12.95
C ASN A 100 -13.71 -6.44 11.58
N TYR A 101 -13.96 -5.44 10.73
CA TYR A 101 -13.18 -5.13 9.54
C TYR A 101 -12.53 -3.76 9.74
N GLY A 102 -11.26 -3.65 9.41
CA GLY A 102 -10.53 -2.40 9.58
C GLY A 102 -9.11 -2.52 9.09
N GLU A 103 -8.47 -1.37 8.93
CA GLU A 103 -7.08 -1.30 8.53
C GLU A 103 -6.38 -0.05 9.08
N TYR A 104 -5.05 -0.12 9.15
CA TYR A 104 -4.21 1.06 9.29
C TYR A 104 -3.13 1.06 8.20
N SER A 105 -2.96 2.17 7.48
CA SER A 105 -1.99 2.30 6.39
C SER A 105 -1.57 3.74 6.15
N GLY A 106 -0.73 4.02 5.16
CA GLY A 106 -0.21 5.38 4.95
C GLY A 106 0.84 5.83 5.96
N ALA A 107 1.49 4.88 6.66
CA ALA A 107 2.54 5.12 7.67
C ALA A 107 2.09 5.99 8.86
N PRO A 108 1.10 5.52 9.66
CA PRO A 108 0.69 6.22 10.87
C PRO A 108 1.84 6.31 11.88
N SER A 109 1.76 7.31 12.75
CA SER A 109 2.69 7.48 13.86
C SER A 109 2.54 6.39 14.92
N GLU A 110 3.51 6.33 15.84
CA GLU A 110 3.42 5.51 17.05
C GLU A 110 2.16 5.84 17.86
N SER A 111 1.86 7.13 18.06
CA SER A 111 0.69 7.58 18.83
C SER A 111 -0.64 7.22 18.15
N GLN A 112 -0.74 7.39 16.83
CA GLN A 112 -1.93 7.01 16.07
C GLN A 112 -2.16 5.50 16.13
N THR A 113 -1.09 4.72 15.98
CA THR A 113 -1.17 3.26 16.08
C THR A 113 -1.55 2.81 17.49
N PHE A 114 -1.04 3.49 18.52
CA PHE A 114 -1.42 3.25 19.91
C PHE A 114 -2.90 3.47 20.15
N GLU A 115 -3.46 4.62 19.76
CA GLU A 115 -4.90 4.89 19.95
C GLU A 115 -5.76 3.90 19.16
N TYR A 116 -5.40 3.59 17.91
CA TYR A 116 -6.10 2.59 17.11
C TYR A 116 -6.09 1.20 17.78
N ALA A 117 -4.91 0.75 18.22
CA ALA A 117 -4.77 -0.53 18.91
C ALA A 117 -5.58 -0.55 20.21
N LYS A 118 -5.47 0.50 21.03
CA LYS A 118 -6.21 0.67 22.28
C LYS A 118 -7.72 0.55 22.06
N THR A 119 -8.28 1.17 21.03
CA THR A 119 -9.70 1.07 20.70
C THR A 119 -10.11 -0.38 20.41
N ILE A 120 -9.34 -1.10 19.60
CA ILE A 120 -9.61 -2.53 19.33
C ILE A 120 -9.51 -3.37 20.60
N LEU A 121 -8.47 -3.15 21.41
CA LEU A 121 -8.27 -3.88 22.68
C LEU A 121 -9.41 -3.62 23.65
N SER A 122 -9.93 -2.39 23.71
CA SER A 122 -11.09 -2.02 24.50
C SER A 122 -12.34 -2.79 24.06
N LEU A 123 -12.68 -2.72 22.77
CA LEU A 123 -13.85 -3.40 22.21
C LEU A 123 -13.79 -4.92 22.41
N MET A 124 -12.62 -5.52 22.17
CA MET A 124 -12.49 -6.97 22.26
C MET A 124 -12.48 -7.50 23.70
N THR A 125 -12.36 -6.64 24.71
CA THR A 125 -12.30 -7.06 26.12
C THR A 125 -13.57 -6.74 26.93
N THR A 126 -14.62 -6.22 26.28
CA THR A 126 -15.93 -5.94 26.92
C THR A 126 -16.61 -7.20 27.44
N GLU A 127 -16.79 -8.22 26.59
CA GLU A 127 -17.51 -9.47 26.94
C GLU A 127 -16.58 -10.68 26.94
N LYS A 128 -16.66 -11.52 27.98
CA LYS A 128 -15.86 -12.76 28.09
C LYS A 128 -16.45 -13.87 27.23
N ARG A 129 -15.60 -14.74 26.69
CA ARG A 129 -15.99 -15.94 25.95
C ARG A 129 -15.38 -17.22 26.55
N PRO A 130 -16.14 -18.33 26.65
CA PRO A 130 -15.62 -19.59 27.20
C PRO A 130 -14.40 -20.13 26.44
N ASP A 131 -14.43 -19.98 25.12
CA ASP A 131 -13.43 -20.43 24.14
C ASP A 131 -12.33 -19.40 23.85
N GLY A 132 -12.28 -18.32 24.65
CA GLY A 132 -11.33 -17.22 24.49
C GLY A 132 -11.50 -16.46 23.17
N LYS A 133 -10.59 -15.52 22.91
CA LYS A 133 -10.59 -14.71 21.68
C LYS A 133 -9.25 -14.78 20.97
N VAL A 134 -9.24 -14.34 19.73
CA VAL A 134 -8.04 -14.28 18.88
C VAL A 134 -7.87 -12.86 18.38
N LEU A 135 -6.65 -12.32 18.47
CA LEU A 135 -6.24 -11.08 17.83
C LEU A 135 -5.22 -11.38 16.71
N ILE A 136 -5.56 -11.02 15.48
CA ILE A 136 -4.70 -11.17 14.31
C ILE A 136 -4.09 -9.82 13.95
N ILE A 137 -2.80 -9.65 14.26
CA ILE A 137 -2.00 -8.45 13.95
C ILE A 137 -1.20 -8.71 12.67
N GLY A 138 -1.79 -8.37 11.54
CA GLY A 138 -1.33 -8.85 10.23
C GLY A 138 -0.87 -7.78 9.24
N GLY A 139 -0.40 -8.28 8.11
CA GLY A 139 -0.47 -7.59 6.82
C GLY A 139 0.69 -7.91 5.87
N GLY A 140 0.71 -7.18 4.76
CA GLY A 140 1.74 -7.32 3.72
C GLY A 140 3.13 -6.85 4.16
N ILE A 141 4.09 -6.94 3.23
CA ILE A 141 5.41 -6.31 3.40
C ILE A 141 5.25 -4.83 3.06
N ALA A 142 5.41 -3.95 4.05
CA ALA A 142 5.19 -2.52 3.85
C ALA A 142 6.26 -1.91 2.94
N ASN A 143 5.87 -0.93 2.12
CA ASN A 143 6.79 -0.16 1.30
C ASN A 143 7.46 0.97 2.12
N PHE A 144 6.70 1.75 2.89
CA PHE A 144 7.21 2.93 3.59
C PHE A 144 6.81 3.05 5.06
N THR A 145 5.84 2.26 5.53
CA THR A 145 5.46 2.25 6.95
C THR A 145 6.61 1.71 7.79
N ASN A 146 7.04 2.49 8.79
CA ASN A 146 8.03 2.06 9.76
C ASN A 146 7.40 1.07 10.75
N VAL A 147 7.68 -0.22 10.56
CA VAL A 147 7.08 -1.29 11.36
C VAL A 147 7.47 -1.16 12.82
N ALA A 148 8.72 -0.81 13.14
CA ALA A 148 9.16 -0.61 14.52
C ALA A 148 8.35 0.49 15.23
N ALA A 149 8.11 1.63 14.59
CA ALA A 149 7.33 2.72 15.18
C ALA A 149 5.86 2.32 15.41
N THR A 150 5.22 1.69 14.42
CA THR A 150 3.84 1.21 14.59
C THR A 150 3.72 0.14 15.68
N PHE A 151 4.68 -0.78 15.75
CA PHE A 151 4.67 -1.84 16.75
C PHE A 151 4.99 -1.33 18.15
N LYS A 152 5.77 -0.25 18.32
CA LYS A 152 5.89 0.44 19.62
C LYS A 152 4.54 0.93 20.14
N GLY A 153 3.70 1.48 19.26
CA GLY A 153 2.34 1.90 19.61
C GLY A 153 1.47 0.72 20.07
N ILE A 154 1.53 -0.39 19.33
CA ILE A 154 0.81 -1.63 19.68
C ILE A 154 1.31 -2.20 21.02
N VAL A 155 2.63 -2.27 21.21
CA VAL A 155 3.27 -2.75 22.46
C VAL A 155 2.80 -1.93 23.66
N LYS A 156 2.67 -0.61 23.51
CA LYS A 156 2.14 0.27 24.55
C LYS A 156 0.68 -0.09 24.88
N ALA A 157 -0.18 -0.26 23.88
CA ALA A 157 -1.58 -0.65 24.09
C ALA A 157 -1.71 -2.04 24.75
N LEU A 158 -0.92 -3.04 24.31
CA LEU A 158 -0.88 -4.37 24.92
C LEU A 158 -0.44 -4.33 26.40
N THR A 159 0.48 -3.42 26.73
CA THR A 159 0.93 -3.22 28.11
C THR A 159 -0.19 -2.65 28.98
N GLU A 160 -0.94 -1.68 28.49
CA GLU A 160 -2.08 -1.08 29.21
C GLU A 160 -3.25 -2.06 29.41
N TYR A 161 -3.50 -2.94 28.43
CA TYR A 161 -4.62 -3.88 28.45
C TYR A 161 -4.25 -5.29 28.94
N ARG A 162 -3.06 -5.46 29.54
CA ARG A 162 -2.55 -6.77 29.95
C ARG A 162 -3.57 -7.59 30.74
N HIS A 163 -4.16 -7.01 31.78
CA HIS A 163 -5.06 -7.73 32.68
C HIS A 163 -6.29 -8.23 31.92
N GLN A 164 -6.93 -7.34 31.18
CA GLN A 164 -8.13 -7.60 30.40
C GLN A 164 -7.87 -8.68 29.33
N LEU A 165 -6.70 -8.65 28.69
CA LEU A 165 -6.30 -9.65 27.69
C LEU A 165 -6.15 -11.06 28.29
N LEU A 166 -5.53 -11.16 29.48
CA LEU A 166 -5.38 -12.43 30.18
C LEU A 166 -6.73 -12.98 30.65
N GLU A 167 -7.57 -12.13 31.24
CA GLU A 167 -8.91 -12.52 31.70
C GLU A 167 -9.81 -12.99 30.56
N ASN A 168 -9.68 -12.39 29.38
CA ASN A 168 -10.42 -12.77 28.17
C ASN A 168 -9.77 -13.92 27.38
N ARG A 169 -8.66 -14.51 27.88
CA ARG A 169 -7.92 -15.61 27.24
C ARG A 169 -7.60 -15.29 25.77
N VAL A 170 -7.09 -14.09 25.52
CA VAL A 170 -6.78 -13.63 24.17
C VAL A 170 -5.47 -14.25 23.68
N ARG A 171 -5.54 -14.92 22.52
CA ARG A 171 -4.36 -15.41 21.79
C ARG A 171 -4.00 -14.47 20.65
N ILE A 172 -2.73 -14.10 20.52
CA ILE A 172 -2.27 -13.08 19.58
C ILE A 172 -1.39 -13.69 18.50
N PHE A 173 -1.70 -13.40 17.24
CA PHE A 173 -0.93 -13.87 16.08
C PHE A 173 -0.43 -12.69 15.28
N VAL A 174 0.89 -12.60 15.11
CA VAL A 174 1.55 -11.46 14.48
C VAL A 174 2.26 -11.91 13.21
N ARG A 175 2.01 -11.25 12.07
CA ARG A 175 2.80 -11.43 10.84
C ARG A 175 3.01 -10.09 10.16
N ARG A 176 4.27 -9.67 10.01
CA ARG A 176 4.58 -8.39 9.35
C ARG A 176 5.95 -8.36 8.69
N GLY A 177 6.07 -7.58 7.63
CA GLY A 177 7.34 -7.19 7.01
C GLY A 177 7.32 -5.71 6.60
N GLY A 178 8.48 -5.18 6.18
CA GLY A 178 8.66 -3.79 5.74
C GLY A 178 9.77 -3.07 6.51
N PRO A 179 9.95 -1.75 6.34
CA PRO A 179 11.01 -0.99 7.00
C PRO A 179 11.08 -1.23 8.52
N ASN A 180 12.27 -1.63 9.00
CA ASN A 180 12.57 -1.93 10.40
C ASN A 180 11.70 -3.04 11.05
N TYR A 181 11.19 -4.00 10.25
CA TYR A 181 10.33 -5.06 10.79
C TYR A 181 11.04 -5.95 11.80
N GLN A 182 12.35 -6.19 11.68
CA GLN A 182 13.10 -7.05 12.59
C GLN A 182 13.06 -6.50 14.02
N GLU A 183 13.23 -5.20 14.20
CA GLU A 183 13.09 -4.51 15.49
C GLU A 183 11.64 -4.60 15.99
N GLY A 184 10.65 -4.32 15.14
CA GLY A 184 9.24 -4.43 15.50
C GLY A 184 8.86 -5.85 15.98
N LEU A 185 9.22 -6.88 15.24
CA LEU A 185 8.95 -8.27 15.61
C LEU A 185 9.68 -8.68 16.90
N LYS A 186 10.91 -8.19 17.12
CA LYS A 186 11.64 -8.39 18.38
C LYS A 186 10.86 -7.81 19.56
N LEU A 187 10.41 -6.56 19.45
CA LEU A 187 9.61 -5.90 20.50
C LEU A 187 8.32 -6.66 20.81
N MET A 188 7.62 -7.17 19.79
CA MET A 188 6.40 -7.98 19.99
C MET A 188 6.68 -9.30 20.70
N ARG A 189 7.80 -9.98 20.40
CA ARG A 189 8.19 -11.21 21.13
C ARG A 189 8.52 -10.91 22.58
N GLU A 190 9.30 -9.86 22.83
CA GLU A 190 9.70 -9.46 24.18
C GLU A 190 8.50 -9.07 25.04
N VAL A 191 7.55 -8.29 24.49
CA VAL A 191 6.35 -7.89 25.25
C VAL A 191 5.45 -9.10 25.55
N GLY A 192 5.32 -10.06 24.63
CA GLY A 192 4.55 -11.29 24.87
C GLY A 192 5.06 -12.07 26.06
N SER A 193 6.36 -12.35 26.06
CA SER A 193 7.03 -13.04 27.17
C SER A 193 6.95 -12.24 28.47
N LYS A 194 7.20 -10.93 28.42
CA LYS A 194 7.17 -10.05 29.61
C LYS A 194 5.79 -9.98 30.25
N LEU A 195 4.74 -9.89 29.45
CA LEU A 195 3.36 -9.75 29.95
C LEU A 195 2.69 -11.10 30.24
N GLY A 196 3.26 -12.22 29.77
CA GLY A 196 2.69 -13.56 29.88
C GLY A 196 1.52 -13.79 28.90
N LEU A 197 1.51 -13.08 27.77
CA LEU A 197 0.48 -13.22 26.74
C LEU A 197 0.81 -14.38 25.80
N GLU A 198 -0.18 -15.19 25.45
CA GLU A 198 -0.03 -16.24 24.43
C GLU A 198 0.09 -15.58 23.05
N MET A 199 1.32 -15.39 22.58
CA MET A 199 1.63 -14.64 21.37
C MET A 199 2.62 -15.34 20.44
N TYR A 200 2.29 -15.38 19.15
CA TYR A 200 3.06 -16.03 18.10
C TYR A 200 3.48 -15.01 17.03
N VAL A 201 4.79 -14.88 16.78
CA VAL A 201 5.33 -13.78 15.97
C VAL A 201 6.16 -14.27 14.78
N PHE A 202 5.67 -13.95 13.58
CA PHE A 202 6.19 -14.39 12.29
C PHE A 202 6.62 -13.21 11.41
N GLY A 203 7.63 -13.43 10.57
CA GLY A 203 8.14 -12.46 9.62
C GLY A 203 7.74 -12.73 8.17
N PRO A 204 8.43 -12.10 7.19
CA PRO A 204 8.10 -12.21 5.77
C PRO A 204 8.35 -13.61 5.20
N GLU A 205 9.15 -14.45 5.87
CA GLU A 205 9.35 -15.86 5.53
C GLU A 205 8.07 -16.71 5.67
N THR A 206 7.12 -16.26 6.49
CA THR A 206 5.82 -16.90 6.65
C THR A 206 4.82 -16.30 5.67
N HIS A 207 4.07 -17.15 4.95
CA HIS A 207 3.01 -16.72 4.03
C HIS A 207 2.02 -15.79 4.75
N MET A 208 1.58 -14.72 4.06
CA MET A 208 0.85 -13.61 4.67
C MET A 208 -0.34 -14.09 5.53
N THR A 209 -1.19 -14.94 4.99
CA THR A 209 -2.43 -15.40 5.64
C THR A 209 -2.25 -16.68 6.44
N ALA A 210 -1.03 -17.23 6.53
CA ALA A 210 -0.80 -18.49 7.25
C ALA A 210 -1.20 -18.39 8.73
N ILE A 211 -1.03 -17.22 9.34
CA ILE A 211 -1.38 -17.01 10.75
C ILE A 211 -2.89 -17.10 11.01
N VAL A 212 -3.74 -16.92 9.99
CA VAL A 212 -5.20 -17.13 10.12
C VAL A 212 -5.48 -18.62 10.35
N GLY A 213 -4.93 -19.50 9.52
CA GLY A 213 -5.08 -20.94 9.70
C GLY A 213 -4.53 -21.43 11.04
N MET A 214 -3.40 -20.84 11.50
CA MET A 214 -2.82 -21.19 12.81
C MET A 214 -3.76 -20.78 13.95
N ALA A 215 -4.33 -19.58 13.86
CA ALA A 215 -5.21 -19.03 14.87
C ALA A 215 -6.55 -19.78 15.00
N LEU A 216 -7.06 -20.26 13.85
CA LEU A 216 -8.32 -21.01 13.76
C LEU A 216 -8.15 -22.52 13.92
N GLY A 217 -6.91 -23.02 14.13
CA GLY A 217 -6.66 -24.44 14.36
C GLY A 217 -6.61 -25.31 13.12
N HIS A 218 -6.62 -24.73 11.92
CA HIS A 218 -6.54 -25.44 10.63
C HIS A 218 -5.11 -25.88 10.27
N ARG A 219 -4.10 -25.38 10.98
CA ARG A 219 -2.70 -25.79 10.79
C ARG A 219 -1.90 -25.69 12.09
N PRO A 220 -0.85 -26.51 12.26
CA PRO A 220 0.00 -26.42 13.43
C PRO A 220 0.77 -25.11 13.46
N ILE A 221 1.02 -24.62 14.68
CA ILE A 221 1.89 -23.48 14.94
C ILE A 221 3.34 -23.99 14.83
N PRO A 222 4.17 -23.44 13.92
CA PRO A 222 5.57 -23.82 13.81
C PRO A 222 6.29 -23.62 15.14
N LYS A 223 7.08 -24.61 15.57
CA LYS A 223 7.96 -24.44 16.73
C LYS A 223 9.03 -23.40 16.38
N PRO A 224 9.41 -22.52 17.32
CA PRO A 224 10.47 -21.55 17.07
C PRO A 224 11.77 -22.28 16.72
N THR A 225 12.23 -22.14 15.48
CA THR A 225 13.59 -22.53 15.09
C THR A 225 14.57 -21.56 15.73
N LYS A 226 15.70 -22.05 16.24
CA LYS A 226 16.78 -21.18 16.74
C LYS A 226 17.14 -20.18 15.64
N PRO A 227 17.34 -18.88 15.96
CA PRO A 227 17.71 -17.90 14.95
C PRO A 227 19.03 -18.33 14.31
N GLU A 228 19.05 -18.46 12.98
CA GLU A 228 20.31 -18.55 12.25
C GLU A 228 21.11 -17.26 12.50
N PRO A 229 22.43 -17.35 12.72
CA PRO A 229 23.24 -16.16 12.90
C PRO A 229 23.11 -15.26 11.66
N PRO A 230 23.06 -13.92 11.83
CA PRO A 230 23.08 -13.02 10.71
C PRO A 230 24.31 -13.34 9.86
N MET A 231 24.08 -13.64 8.59
CA MET A 231 25.14 -13.86 7.62
C MET A 231 26.08 -12.65 7.69
N SER A 232 27.31 -12.87 8.17
CA SER A 232 28.26 -11.80 8.39
C SER A 232 28.54 -11.09 7.07
N GLN A 233 28.52 -9.75 7.09
CA GLN A 233 28.89 -8.88 5.95
C GLN A 233 30.35 -9.07 5.46
N ASN A 234 31.09 -10.05 6.00
CA ASN A 234 32.49 -10.31 5.69
C ASN A 234 32.75 -11.42 4.66
N LEU A 235 31.72 -11.97 4.00
CA LEU A 235 31.90 -12.93 2.89
C LEU A 235 31.79 -12.33 1.48
N LEU A 236 31.65 -11.01 1.34
CA LEU A 236 31.54 -10.34 0.03
C LEU A 236 32.85 -10.26 -0.77
N GLY A 237 33.99 -10.67 -0.19
CA GLY A 237 35.31 -10.47 -0.80
C GLY A 237 35.95 -11.67 -1.53
N LYS A 238 35.40 -12.88 -1.49
CA LYS A 238 36.13 -14.08 -1.97
C LYS A 238 35.43 -15.01 -2.96
N ASN A 239 34.11 -14.92 -3.13
CA ASN A 239 33.38 -15.88 -3.98
C ASN A 239 32.99 -15.37 -5.38
N LEU A 240 33.35 -14.12 -5.74
CA LEU A 240 33.07 -13.57 -7.07
C LEU A 240 34.12 -13.92 -8.14
N VAL A 241 35.25 -14.53 -7.76
CA VAL A 241 36.35 -14.85 -8.69
C VAL A 241 36.34 -16.32 -9.16
N ALA A 242 35.57 -17.20 -8.52
CA ALA A 242 35.63 -18.64 -8.80
C ALA A 242 34.60 -19.17 -9.84
N SER A 243 33.69 -18.34 -10.35
CA SER A 243 32.62 -18.80 -11.26
C SER A 243 32.85 -18.46 -12.75
N LEU A 244 34.02 -17.93 -13.12
CA LEU A 244 34.32 -17.48 -14.49
C LEU A 244 35.33 -18.38 -15.22
N SER A 245 35.45 -19.65 -14.84
CA SER A 245 36.27 -20.59 -15.60
C SER A 245 35.63 -21.96 -15.67
N GLN A 246 35.60 -22.49 -16.90
CA GLN A 246 35.19 -23.83 -17.33
C GLN A 246 33.67 -24.04 -17.50
N SER A 247 33.14 -24.65 -18.56
CA SER A 247 33.51 -24.85 -19.98
C SER A 247 32.35 -25.67 -20.57
N SER A 248 31.94 -25.33 -21.79
CA SER A 248 31.42 -26.22 -22.85
C SER A 248 31.25 -27.72 -22.54
N SER A 249 30.05 -28.25 -22.76
CA SER A 249 29.86 -29.42 -23.63
C SER A 249 28.38 -29.66 -23.97
N THR A 250 28.18 -29.94 -25.25
CA THR A 250 26.97 -30.42 -25.92
C THR A 250 26.61 -31.82 -25.49
N ASN A 251 25.31 -32.13 -25.41
CA ASN A 251 24.77 -33.39 -25.92
C ASN A 251 23.26 -33.32 -26.15
N SER A 252 22.89 -33.67 -27.37
CA SER A 252 21.55 -33.94 -27.88
C SER A 252 21.01 -35.26 -27.34
N MET A 253 19.70 -35.34 -27.11
CA MET A 253 18.93 -36.58 -27.29
C MET A 253 17.48 -36.23 -27.65
N SER A 254 17.03 -36.75 -28.79
CA SER A 254 15.71 -36.61 -29.40
C SER A 254 14.74 -37.71 -28.96
N GLU A 255 13.47 -37.32 -28.82
CA GLU A 255 12.18 -38.00 -29.16
C GLU A 255 11.89 -39.45 -28.75
N LEU A 256 10.66 -39.68 -28.21
CA LEU A 256 9.55 -40.37 -28.91
C LEU A 256 8.23 -40.42 -28.07
N MET A 257 7.14 -39.99 -28.74
CA MET A 257 5.70 -40.41 -28.64
C MET A 257 4.91 -40.10 -27.34
N ASP A 258 3.61 -39.78 -27.34
CA ASP A 258 2.52 -40.13 -28.26
C ASP A 258 1.35 -39.11 -28.22
N SER A 259 0.65 -39.06 -29.35
CA SER A 259 -0.55 -38.34 -29.76
C SER A 259 -1.85 -38.77 -29.06
N GLY A 260 -2.85 -37.87 -29.06
CA GLY A 260 -4.21 -38.17 -28.59
C GLY A 260 -5.18 -37.00 -28.70
N GLU A 261 -5.62 -36.67 -29.92
CA GLU A 261 -6.76 -35.79 -30.18
C GLU A 261 -8.09 -36.45 -29.77
N ARG A 262 -8.99 -35.69 -29.13
CA ARG A 262 -10.45 -35.95 -29.18
C ARG A 262 -11.26 -34.66 -29.26
N SER A 263 -12.19 -34.68 -30.20
CA SER A 263 -13.08 -33.64 -30.69
C SER A 263 -14.32 -33.38 -29.83
N GLY A 264 -14.78 -32.12 -29.83
CA GLY A 264 -16.16 -31.75 -30.18
C GLY A 264 -17.27 -31.87 -29.14
N SER A 265 -17.83 -30.72 -28.74
CA SER A 265 -19.21 -30.60 -28.21
C SER A 265 -19.77 -29.18 -28.47
N PRO A 266 -21.11 -29.00 -28.49
CA PRO A 266 -21.80 -28.23 -29.54
C PRO A 266 -22.17 -26.77 -29.20
N LYS A 267 -22.52 -26.05 -30.28
CA LYS A 267 -22.89 -24.63 -30.39
C LYS A 267 -24.06 -24.23 -29.46
N LEU A 268 -23.86 -23.17 -28.67
CA LEU A 268 -24.91 -22.51 -27.88
C LEU A 268 -25.35 -21.18 -28.53
N SER A 269 -26.65 -20.94 -28.48
CA SER A 269 -27.47 -19.92 -29.15
C SER A 269 -27.03 -18.45 -28.95
N LYS A 270 -27.19 -17.65 -30.01
CA LYS A 270 -27.02 -16.19 -30.06
C LYS A 270 -27.77 -15.47 -28.94
N ARG A 271 -27.05 -14.91 -27.96
CA ARG A 271 -27.51 -13.78 -27.15
C ARG A 271 -27.26 -12.49 -27.94
N ILE A 272 -28.31 -11.70 -28.13
CA ILE A 272 -28.21 -10.33 -28.64
C ILE A 272 -27.59 -9.49 -27.51
N THR A 273 -26.30 -9.18 -27.63
CA THR A 273 -25.65 -8.15 -26.82
C THR A 273 -25.76 -6.84 -27.58
N VAL A 274 -26.51 -5.89 -27.05
CA VAL A 274 -26.47 -4.50 -27.52
C VAL A 274 -25.13 -3.93 -27.06
N CYS A 275 -24.12 -4.00 -27.92
CA CYS A 275 -22.87 -3.29 -27.72
C CYS A 275 -23.07 -1.85 -28.20
N LEU A 276 -23.30 -0.93 -27.26
CA LEU A 276 -22.97 0.48 -27.44
C LEU A 276 -21.44 0.62 -27.26
N TRP A 277 -20.68 0.05 -28.19
CA TRP A 277 -19.23 0.24 -28.23
C TRP A 277 -18.78 0.19 -29.68
N ASP A 278 -18.31 1.34 -30.16
CA ASP A 278 -17.78 1.54 -31.49
C ASP A 278 -16.26 1.26 -31.46
N PRO A 279 -15.77 0.19 -32.12
CA PRO A 279 -14.35 -0.19 -32.10
C PRO A 279 -13.45 0.81 -32.85
N GLU A 280 -14.02 1.71 -33.66
CA GLU A 280 -13.22 2.58 -34.55
C GLU A 280 -12.62 3.80 -33.84
N GLN A 281 -13.02 4.10 -32.59
CA GLN A 281 -12.43 5.21 -31.81
C GLN A 281 -11.15 4.83 -31.01
N GLU A 282 -10.70 3.58 -31.06
CA GLU A 282 -9.60 3.07 -30.21
C GLU A 282 -8.17 3.43 -30.70
N ASN A 283 -8.04 4.15 -31.82
CA ASN A 283 -6.74 4.43 -32.45
C ASN A 283 -6.18 5.85 -32.23
N ALA A 284 -6.79 6.66 -31.39
CA ALA A 284 -6.21 7.95 -31.00
C ALA A 284 -5.64 7.86 -29.57
N LEU A 285 -4.30 7.79 -29.47
CA LEU A 285 -3.51 7.93 -28.23
C LEU A 285 -3.39 6.66 -27.37
N LYS A 286 -2.85 5.56 -27.92
CA LYS A 286 -2.39 4.45 -27.08
C LYS A 286 -1.20 4.90 -26.19
N PRO A 287 -1.20 4.59 -24.89
CA PRO A 287 -0.04 4.82 -24.02
C PRO A 287 1.23 4.19 -24.60
N PRO A 288 2.42 4.76 -24.34
CA PRO A 288 3.65 4.21 -24.89
C PRO A 288 3.85 2.76 -24.43
N ALA A 289 4.26 1.89 -25.37
CA ALA A 289 4.42 0.45 -25.14
C ALA A 289 5.37 0.10 -23.97
N MET A 290 6.25 1.04 -23.55
CA MET A 290 7.16 0.86 -22.42
C MET A 290 7.30 2.15 -21.60
N LEU A 291 6.72 2.18 -20.40
CA LEU A 291 6.72 3.39 -19.53
C LEU A 291 8.07 3.73 -18.92
N PHE A 292 8.88 2.75 -18.52
CA PHE A 292 10.15 2.99 -17.81
C PHE A 292 11.29 2.18 -18.40
N THR A 293 12.49 2.75 -18.41
CA THR A 293 13.74 2.14 -18.89
C THR A 293 14.88 2.43 -17.91
N SER A 294 16.06 1.86 -18.14
CA SER A 294 17.27 2.19 -17.37
C SER A 294 17.76 3.64 -17.60
N SER A 295 17.28 4.30 -18.66
CA SER A 295 17.57 5.71 -18.97
C SER A 295 16.50 6.68 -18.48
N SER A 296 15.35 6.21 -17.94
CA SER A 296 14.27 7.09 -17.47
C SER A 296 14.75 8.10 -16.43
N LYS A 297 14.32 9.35 -16.59
CA LYS A 297 14.67 10.47 -15.72
C LYS A 297 13.41 11.10 -15.15
N ALA A 298 13.45 11.39 -13.85
CA ALA A 298 12.30 11.85 -13.10
C ALA A 298 12.56 13.19 -12.41
N ILE A 299 11.50 14.00 -12.36
CA ILE A 299 11.34 15.06 -11.37
C ILE A 299 10.50 14.51 -10.21
N VAL A 300 10.91 14.80 -8.99
CA VAL A 300 10.13 14.49 -7.78
C VAL A 300 9.53 15.77 -7.22
N TRP A 301 8.20 15.86 -7.17
CA TRP A 301 7.52 16.96 -6.51
C TRP A 301 7.28 16.63 -5.05
N GLY A 302 7.84 17.46 -4.18
CA GLY A 302 7.65 17.40 -2.73
C GLY A 302 9.00 17.27 -2.01
N MET A 303 9.03 17.69 -0.75
CA MET A 303 10.21 17.54 0.10
C MET A 303 10.33 16.07 0.58
N GLN A 304 10.84 15.19 -0.29
CA GLN A 304 10.87 13.75 -0.08
C GLN A 304 12.29 13.13 -0.17
N PRO A 305 13.25 13.58 0.66
CA PRO A 305 14.63 13.13 0.58
C PRO A 305 14.78 11.62 0.82
N ARG A 306 13.97 11.01 1.70
CA ARG A 306 14.04 9.56 1.95
C ARG A 306 13.61 8.74 0.74
N ALA A 307 12.54 9.14 0.06
CA ALA A 307 12.05 8.46 -1.14
C ALA A 307 13.06 8.60 -2.29
N VAL A 308 13.60 9.82 -2.49
CA VAL A 308 14.64 10.08 -3.50
C VAL A 308 15.89 9.26 -3.20
N GLN A 309 16.41 9.26 -1.97
CA GLN A 309 17.56 8.43 -1.61
C GLN A 309 17.29 6.94 -1.89
N GLY A 310 16.11 6.44 -1.52
CA GLY A 310 15.74 5.05 -1.82
C GLY A 310 15.67 4.73 -3.32
N MET A 311 15.28 5.69 -4.17
CA MET A 311 15.35 5.54 -5.64
C MET A 311 16.80 5.44 -6.11
N LEU A 312 17.68 6.31 -5.62
CA LEU A 312 19.12 6.30 -5.97
C LEU A 312 19.83 5.04 -5.49
N ASP A 313 19.51 4.57 -4.29
CA ASP A 313 20.04 3.33 -3.73
C ASP A 313 19.66 2.14 -4.63
N PHE A 314 18.41 2.10 -5.09
CA PHE A 314 17.94 1.10 -6.04
C PHE A 314 18.63 1.21 -7.40
N ASP A 315 18.79 2.42 -7.92
CA ASP A 315 19.46 2.66 -9.20
C ASP A 315 20.90 2.16 -9.17
N ASN A 316 21.64 2.47 -8.10
CA ASN A 316 23.00 2.02 -7.88
C ASN A 316 23.08 0.49 -7.75
N LEU A 317 22.14 -0.13 -7.02
CA LEU A 317 22.05 -1.59 -6.92
C LEU A 317 21.71 -2.26 -8.25
N CYS A 318 20.93 -1.60 -9.11
CA CYS A 318 20.63 -2.04 -10.47
C CYS A 318 21.77 -1.79 -11.48
N SER A 319 22.91 -1.25 -11.01
CA SER A 319 24.04 -0.89 -11.87
C SER A 319 23.66 0.09 -13.00
N ARG A 320 22.75 1.02 -12.73
CA ARG A 320 22.47 2.11 -13.67
C ARG A 320 23.67 3.03 -13.79
N GLU A 321 23.88 3.59 -14.98
CA GLU A 321 24.98 4.55 -15.21
C GLU A 321 24.72 5.91 -14.56
N VAL A 322 23.44 6.29 -14.43
CA VAL A 322 23.03 7.60 -13.95
C VAL A 322 21.83 7.51 -12.98
N PRO A 323 21.72 8.45 -12.03
CA PRO A 323 20.55 8.62 -11.17
C PRO A 323 19.23 8.67 -11.92
N SER A 324 18.17 8.06 -11.38
CA SER A 324 16.81 8.21 -11.88
C SER A 324 16.23 9.60 -11.66
N VAL A 325 16.64 10.30 -10.60
CA VAL A 325 16.11 11.61 -10.23
C VAL A 325 17.06 12.70 -10.72
N SER A 326 16.60 13.53 -11.67
CA SER A 326 17.36 14.68 -12.17
C SER A 326 17.15 15.93 -11.32
N ALA A 327 15.93 16.12 -10.77
CA ALA A 327 15.59 17.30 -9.99
C ALA A 327 14.42 17.07 -9.03
N MET A 328 14.30 17.97 -8.06
CA MET A 328 13.15 18.07 -7.16
C MET A 328 12.42 19.40 -7.35
N VAL A 329 11.11 19.40 -7.10
CA VAL A 329 10.29 20.62 -7.07
C VAL A 329 9.64 20.77 -5.71
N TYR A 330 9.79 21.94 -5.07
CA TYR A 330 9.14 22.26 -3.81
C TYR A 330 8.81 23.76 -3.73
N PRO A 331 7.54 24.16 -3.96
CA PRO A 331 7.17 25.57 -4.16
C PRO A 331 7.28 26.44 -2.90
N PHE A 332 7.41 25.81 -1.73
CA PHE A 332 7.52 26.48 -0.42
C PHE A 332 8.97 26.81 -0.04
N SER A 333 9.94 26.52 -0.90
CA SER A 333 11.35 26.89 -0.71
C SER A 333 11.92 27.56 -1.96
N GLY A 334 12.93 28.41 -1.78
CA GLY A 334 13.71 28.93 -2.91
C GLY A 334 14.60 27.85 -3.55
N ASN A 335 15.18 28.18 -4.71
CA ASN A 335 16.08 27.27 -5.42
C ASN A 335 17.33 26.98 -4.60
N HIS A 336 17.64 25.70 -4.43
CA HIS A 336 18.85 25.25 -3.73
C HIS A 336 19.27 23.87 -4.23
N LYS A 337 20.28 23.27 -3.61
CA LYS A 337 20.70 21.90 -3.92
C LYS A 337 20.54 21.05 -2.67
N GLN A 338 20.03 19.84 -2.86
CA GLN A 338 19.89 18.84 -1.80
C GLN A 338 20.97 17.77 -1.96
N LYS A 339 21.61 17.41 -0.85
CA LYS A 339 22.66 16.39 -0.80
C LYS A 339 22.04 14.98 -0.75
N PHE A 340 22.59 14.08 -1.55
CA PHE A 340 22.25 12.65 -1.62
C PHE A 340 23.51 11.79 -1.79
N TYR A 341 23.36 10.48 -1.67
CA TYR A 341 24.42 9.51 -1.94
C TYR A 341 24.14 8.70 -3.20
N TRP A 342 25.18 8.52 -4.01
CA TRP A 342 25.24 7.59 -5.14
C TRP A 342 26.30 6.54 -4.84
N GLY A 343 25.85 5.39 -4.33
CA GLY A 343 26.75 4.45 -3.66
C GLY A 343 27.39 5.12 -2.45
N HIS A 344 28.72 5.28 -2.47
CA HIS A 344 29.46 5.98 -1.42
C HIS A 344 29.79 7.44 -1.75
N LYS A 345 29.46 7.90 -2.98
CA LYS A 345 29.78 9.25 -3.44
C LYS A 345 28.66 10.22 -3.10
N GLU A 346 29.01 11.38 -2.57
CA GLU A 346 28.06 12.48 -2.38
C GLU A 346 27.74 13.16 -3.73
N ILE A 347 26.46 13.34 -3.99
CA ILE A 347 25.96 14.07 -5.15
C ILE A 347 24.95 15.13 -4.70
N MET A 348 24.77 16.16 -5.53
CA MET A 348 23.84 17.26 -5.28
C MET A 348 22.74 17.24 -6.36
N ILE A 349 21.49 17.08 -5.94
CA ILE A 349 20.33 17.18 -6.84
C ILE A 349 19.73 18.58 -6.69
N PRO A 350 19.49 19.32 -7.80
CA PRO A 350 18.89 20.64 -7.74
C PRO A 350 17.42 20.56 -7.32
N MET A 351 17.02 21.50 -6.48
CA MET A 351 15.64 21.73 -6.07
C MET A 351 15.17 23.08 -6.58
N TYR A 352 14.02 23.06 -7.24
CA TYR A 352 13.41 24.23 -7.85
C TYR A 352 12.13 24.60 -7.12
N LYS A 353 11.84 25.90 -7.07
CA LYS A 353 10.54 26.40 -6.66
C LYS A 353 9.47 26.08 -7.70
N ASP A 354 9.79 26.31 -8.97
CA ASP A 354 8.85 26.22 -10.09
C ASP A 354 9.19 25.03 -11.01
N ILE A 355 8.19 24.19 -11.30
CA ILE A 355 8.35 23.00 -12.17
C ILE A 355 8.72 23.39 -13.61
N SER A 356 8.25 24.55 -14.07
CA SER A 356 8.60 25.10 -15.39
C SER A 356 10.10 25.37 -15.53
N GLU A 357 10.77 25.82 -14.45
CA GLU A 357 12.23 26.03 -14.46
C GLU A 357 12.98 24.69 -14.45
N ALA A 358 12.50 23.72 -13.65
CA ALA A 358 13.07 22.39 -13.59
C ALA A 358 13.06 21.72 -14.98
N VAL A 359 11.91 21.73 -15.67
CA VAL A 359 11.77 21.17 -17.02
C VAL A 359 12.68 21.85 -18.04
N LYS A 360 12.83 23.19 -17.98
CA LYS A 360 13.74 23.92 -18.88
C LYS A 360 15.20 23.53 -18.69
N LYS A 361 15.62 23.26 -17.45
CA LYS A 361 17.01 22.91 -17.10
C LYS A 361 17.30 21.41 -17.23
N HIS A 362 16.27 20.57 -17.25
CA HIS A 362 16.37 19.11 -17.34
C HIS A 362 15.44 18.58 -18.46
N PRO A 363 15.73 18.92 -19.74
CA PRO A 363 14.86 18.56 -20.86
C PRO A 363 14.81 17.05 -21.14
N GLU A 364 15.68 16.26 -20.52
CA GLU A 364 15.71 14.80 -20.63
C GLU A 364 14.67 14.09 -19.76
N VAL A 365 14.02 14.80 -18.83
CA VAL A 365 13.04 14.24 -17.90
C VAL A 365 11.73 13.90 -18.62
N ASP A 366 11.22 12.70 -18.41
CA ASP A 366 9.95 12.26 -18.98
C ASP A 366 8.95 11.72 -17.93
N VAL A 367 9.37 11.65 -16.67
CA VAL A 367 8.57 11.15 -15.54
C VAL A 367 8.41 12.24 -14.47
N LEU A 368 7.19 12.40 -13.95
CA LEU A 368 6.92 13.15 -12.72
C LEU A 368 6.44 12.20 -11.62
N VAL A 369 7.07 12.25 -10.45
CA VAL A 369 6.58 11.59 -9.24
C VAL A 369 6.04 12.64 -8.27
N ASN A 370 4.72 12.69 -8.12
CA ASN A 370 4.01 13.73 -7.39
C ASN A 370 3.64 13.31 -5.96
N PHE A 371 4.38 13.82 -4.96
CA PHE A 371 4.10 13.66 -3.53
C PHE A 371 3.40 14.89 -2.90
N ALA A 372 2.77 15.75 -3.71
CA ALA A 372 1.90 16.79 -3.19
C ALA A 372 0.78 16.19 -2.32
N SER A 373 0.27 16.95 -1.35
CA SER A 373 -0.81 16.49 -0.47
C SER A 373 -2.14 16.40 -1.22
N LEU A 374 -3.15 15.73 -0.65
CA LEU A 374 -4.49 15.63 -1.25
C LEU A 374 -5.10 16.98 -1.67
N ARG A 375 -4.70 18.06 -0.98
CA ARG A 375 -5.18 19.43 -1.23
C ARG A 375 -4.51 20.07 -2.44
N SER A 376 -3.23 19.78 -2.67
CA SER A 376 -2.43 20.40 -3.73
C SER A 376 -2.16 19.49 -4.93
N ALA A 377 -2.30 18.17 -4.80
CA ALA A 377 -1.97 17.19 -5.83
C ALA A 377 -2.72 17.38 -7.15
N TYR A 378 -3.95 17.89 -7.10
CA TYR A 378 -4.72 18.20 -8.30
C TYR A 378 -4.12 19.36 -9.10
N ASP A 379 -3.97 20.53 -8.46
CA ASP A 379 -3.45 21.73 -9.14
C ASP A 379 -2.01 21.49 -9.61
N ALA A 380 -1.27 20.75 -8.79
CA ALA A 380 0.04 20.26 -9.10
C ALA A 380 0.11 19.46 -10.41
N THR A 381 -0.73 18.44 -10.50
CA THR A 381 -0.79 17.59 -11.70
C THR A 381 -1.25 18.38 -12.93
N ILE A 382 -2.22 19.30 -12.77
CA ILE A 382 -2.67 20.17 -13.87
C ILE A 382 -1.53 21.06 -14.38
N GLU A 383 -0.75 21.66 -13.49
CA GLU A 383 0.43 22.46 -13.87
C GLU A 383 1.42 21.64 -14.69
N ALA A 384 1.76 20.44 -14.23
CA ALA A 384 2.66 19.53 -14.94
C ALA A 384 2.12 19.11 -16.32
N LEU A 385 0.83 18.78 -16.43
CA LEU A 385 0.19 18.40 -17.69
C LEU A 385 0.18 19.56 -18.70
N ASN A 386 0.02 20.80 -18.23
CA ASN A 386 0.02 21.98 -19.11
C ASN A 386 1.38 22.26 -19.73
N LEU A 387 2.49 21.77 -19.15
CA LEU A 387 3.81 21.85 -19.75
C LEU A 387 3.99 20.95 -20.97
N LYS A 388 3.12 19.94 -21.16
CA LYS A 388 3.18 18.96 -22.26
C LYS A 388 4.56 18.30 -22.42
N HIS A 389 5.28 18.13 -21.31
CA HIS A 389 6.65 17.62 -21.28
C HIS A 389 6.72 16.17 -20.78
N PHE A 390 5.92 15.84 -19.78
CA PHE A 390 5.95 14.52 -19.15
C PHE A 390 5.17 13.49 -19.95
N ARG A 391 5.75 12.30 -20.06
CA ARG A 391 5.11 11.11 -20.64
C ARG A 391 4.32 10.33 -19.59
N SER A 392 4.76 10.38 -18.34
CA SER A 392 4.04 9.78 -17.22
C SER A 392 4.06 10.64 -15.98
N VAL A 393 2.94 10.64 -15.24
CA VAL A 393 2.78 11.31 -13.96
C VAL A 393 2.25 10.31 -12.94
N THR A 394 3.02 10.06 -11.88
CA THR A 394 2.56 9.24 -10.76
C THR A 394 2.05 10.14 -9.64
N ILE A 395 0.82 9.92 -9.17
CA ILE A 395 0.18 10.70 -8.12
C ILE A 395 0.10 9.85 -6.86
N ILE A 396 0.85 10.21 -5.82
CA ILE A 396 0.95 9.39 -4.60
C ILE A 396 -0.23 9.61 -3.64
N ALA A 397 -0.75 10.84 -3.57
CA ALA A 397 -1.75 11.22 -2.58
C ALA A 397 -3.04 10.41 -2.68
N GLU A 398 -3.51 9.95 -1.52
CA GLU A 398 -4.85 9.42 -1.31
C GLU A 398 -5.81 10.55 -0.90
N GLY A 399 -7.12 10.34 -1.07
CA GLY A 399 -8.15 11.31 -0.66
C GLY A 399 -8.34 12.50 -1.62
N ILE A 400 -7.94 12.36 -2.89
CA ILE A 400 -8.29 13.35 -3.93
C ILE A 400 -9.75 13.11 -4.35
N PRO A 401 -10.61 14.15 -4.35
CA PRO A 401 -11.99 14.05 -4.81
C PRO A 401 -12.12 13.41 -6.18
N GLU A 402 -13.06 12.47 -6.32
CA GLU A 402 -13.26 11.70 -7.55
C GLU A 402 -13.50 12.62 -8.75
N ASN A 403 -14.25 13.70 -8.56
CA ASN A 403 -14.50 14.69 -9.62
C ASN A 403 -13.21 15.38 -10.08
N LYS A 404 -12.28 15.67 -9.14
CA LYS A 404 -10.95 16.21 -9.49
C LYS A 404 -10.15 15.16 -10.28
N THR A 405 -10.15 13.91 -9.84
CA THR A 405 -9.48 12.80 -10.55
C THR A 405 -10.04 12.58 -11.97
N LYS A 406 -11.36 12.63 -12.15
CA LYS A 406 -12.00 12.56 -13.48
C LYS A 406 -11.51 13.64 -14.44
N LYS A 407 -11.29 14.87 -13.94
CA LYS A 407 -10.71 15.96 -14.73
C LYS A 407 -9.24 15.71 -15.09
N LEU A 408 -8.46 15.12 -14.18
CA LEU A 408 -7.08 14.73 -14.45
C LEU A 408 -7.01 13.67 -15.55
N ILE A 409 -7.85 12.63 -15.47
CA ILE A 409 -7.96 11.57 -16.48
C ILE A 409 -8.28 12.19 -17.85
N LYS A 410 -9.38 12.96 -17.95
CA LYS A 410 -9.77 13.62 -19.20
C LYS A 410 -8.64 14.44 -19.83
N LYS A 411 -7.90 15.20 -19.00
CA LYS A 411 -6.79 16.03 -19.48
C LYS A 411 -5.60 15.18 -19.91
N ALA A 412 -5.24 14.16 -19.14
CA ALA A 412 -4.13 13.27 -19.45
C ALA A 412 -4.40 12.48 -20.75
N ASP A 413 -5.62 11.96 -20.92
CA ASP A 413 -6.06 11.27 -22.14
C ASP A 413 -5.93 12.19 -23.35
N SER A 414 -6.38 13.45 -23.25
CA SER A 414 -6.26 14.43 -24.34
C SER A 414 -4.81 14.78 -24.72
N LEU A 415 -3.84 14.46 -23.85
CA LEU A 415 -2.42 14.72 -24.06
C LEU A 415 -1.60 13.44 -24.29
N GLY A 416 -2.22 12.25 -24.24
CA GLY A 416 -1.51 10.98 -24.31
C GLY A 416 -0.55 10.73 -23.12
N VAL A 417 -0.79 11.34 -21.96
CA VAL A 417 0.06 11.19 -20.76
C VAL A 417 -0.47 10.05 -19.91
N THR A 418 0.41 9.16 -19.47
CA THR A 418 0.01 8.07 -18.55
C THR A 418 -0.04 8.57 -17.11
N ILE A 419 -1.18 8.41 -16.45
CA ILE A 419 -1.29 8.63 -15.00
C ILE A 419 -1.21 7.28 -14.27
N ILE A 420 -0.35 7.20 -13.25
CA ILE A 420 -0.32 6.10 -12.27
C ILE A 420 -0.83 6.64 -10.94
N GLY A 421 -1.98 6.14 -10.48
CA GLY A 421 -2.66 6.65 -9.28
C GLY A 421 -3.90 7.49 -9.60
N PRO A 422 -4.44 8.29 -8.66
CA PRO A 422 -3.93 8.59 -7.32
C PRO A 422 -3.94 7.40 -6.33
N ALA A 423 -3.67 7.66 -5.04
CA ALA A 423 -3.72 6.67 -3.96
C ALA A 423 -2.85 5.41 -4.23
N THR A 424 -1.61 5.63 -4.65
CA THR A 424 -0.69 4.53 -4.99
C THR A 424 0.70 4.79 -4.42
N VAL A 425 1.41 3.71 -4.10
CA VAL A 425 2.85 3.78 -3.84
C VAL A 425 3.65 4.02 -5.13
N GLY A 426 3.04 3.71 -6.29
CA GLY A 426 3.65 3.80 -7.61
C GLY A 426 3.81 2.42 -8.25
N GLY A 427 5.06 2.02 -8.49
CA GLY A 427 5.40 0.81 -9.25
C GLY A 427 6.92 0.63 -9.33
N ILE A 428 7.35 -0.57 -9.72
CA ILE A 428 8.76 -0.93 -9.87
C ILE A 428 8.97 -1.74 -11.14
N LYS A 429 9.98 -1.36 -11.91
CA LYS A 429 10.52 -2.13 -13.02
C LYS A 429 11.95 -2.57 -12.64
N PRO A 430 12.13 -3.82 -12.18
CA PRO A 430 13.43 -4.35 -11.75
C PRO A 430 14.54 -4.12 -12.78
N GLY A 431 15.69 -3.63 -12.32
CA GLY A 431 16.83 -3.28 -13.18
C GLY A 431 16.69 -1.96 -13.94
N CYS A 432 15.56 -1.25 -13.83
CA CYS A 432 15.31 -0.04 -14.62
C CYS A 432 14.95 1.17 -13.76
N PHE A 433 13.82 1.14 -13.06
CA PHE A 433 13.28 2.33 -12.38
C PHE A 433 12.28 1.91 -11.31
N LYS A 434 12.28 2.60 -10.17
CA LYS A 434 11.22 2.47 -9.17
C LYS A 434 10.64 3.83 -8.83
N ILE A 435 9.33 3.87 -8.62
CA ILE A 435 8.63 5.10 -8.25
C ILE A 435 8.68 5.26 -6.73
N GLY A 436 9.39 6.29 -6.27
CA GLY A 436 9.38 6.73 -4.89
C GLY A 436 9.68 5.61 -3.89
N ASN A 437 8.73 5.36 -3.00
CA ASN A 437 8.88 4.40 -1.90
C ASN A 437 8.63 2.93 -2.29
N THR A 438 8.29 2.64 -3.55
CA THR A 438 7.97 1.26 -3.98
C THR A 438 9.12 0.30 -3.69
N GLY A 439 8.81 -0.91 -3.22
CA GLY A 439 9.78 -1.94 -2.86
C GLY A 439 10.48 -1.71 -1.51
N GLY A 440 10.28 -0.55 -0.88
CA GLY A 440 10.83 -0.21 0.43
C GLY A 440 12.34 -0.07 0.48
N MET A 441 12.92 -0.49 1.61
CA MET A 441 14.35 -0.41 1.87
C MET A 441 15.15 -1.47 1.09
N LEU A 442 16.47 -1.26 0.98
CA LEU A 442 17.37 -2.12 0.22
C LEU A 442 17.33 -3.60 0.64
N ASP A 443 17.08 -3.87 1.93
CA ASP A 443 16.94 -5.24 2.45
C ASP A 443 15.83 -6.00 1.72
N ASN A 444 14.67 -5.38 1.52
CA ASN A 444 13.57 -5.99 0.78
C ASN A 444 13.85 -6.04 -0.73
N ILE A 445 14.49 -5.02 -1.32
CA ILE A 445 14.90 -5.05 -2.73
C ILE A 445 15.82 -6.26 -3.00
N ILE A 446 16.77 -6.53 -2.10
CA ILE A 446 17.71 -7.65 -2.22
C ILE A 446 17.00 -8.98 -1.96
N ALA A 447 16.23 -9.09 -0.87
CA ALA A 447 15.53 -10.31 -0.49
C ALA A 447 14.52 -10.74 -1.58
N SER A 448 13.78 -9.78 -2.13
CA SER A 448 12.84 -9.98 -3.23
C SER A 448 13.50 -9.94 -4.60
N LYS A 449 14.84 -9.81 -4.66
CA LYS A 449 15.62 -9.93 -5.89
C LYS A 449 15.21 -8.90 -6.97
N LEU A 450 14.73 -7.71 -6.56
CA LEU A 450 14.15 -6.68 -7.44
C LEU A 450 15.20 -5.84 -8.19
N TYR A 451 16.48 -6.11 -8.02
CA TYR A 451 17.57 -5.38 -8.69
C TYR A 451 17.87 -5.85 -10.13
N ARG A 452 17.18 -6.90 -10.60
CA ARG A 452 17.28 -7.41 -11.98
C ARG A 452 15.94 -7.95 -12.46
N PRO A 453 15.64 -7.90 -13.77
CA PRO A 453 14.38 -8.39 -14.33
C PRO A 453 14.16 -9.88 -14.08
N GLY A 454 12.89 -10.24 -13.91
CA GLY A 454 12.40 -11.61 -13.99
C GLY A 454 12.06 -12.01 -15.43
N ARG A 455 11.17 -12.99 -15.58
CA ARG A 455 10.56 -13.35 -16.86
C ARG A 455 9.12 -12.89 -16.90
#